data_AF-A0A256XIT4-F1
#
_entry.id   AF-A0A256XIT4-F1
#
_cell.length_a   1.000
_cell.length_b   1.000
_cell.length_c   1.000
_cell.angle_alpha   90.00
_cell.angle_beta   90.00
_cell.angle_gamma   90.00
#
_symmetry.space_group_name_H-M   'P 1'
#
loop_
_entity.id
_entity.type
_entity.pdbx_description
1 polymer ?
#
loop_
_entity_poly.entity_id
_entity_poly.type
_entity_poly.pdbx_seq_one_letter_code
_entity_poly.pdbx_strand_id
1 'polypeptide(L)'
;MFSMKAVVPGVSAIIVDNVRKIEKIDLIIYNNKQPVYHFIIINYLAYPVGGKLKAGSDASDAKWMSIKEIKDLINKNMAPKILKIPLRKLNLI
;
A
#
# COMPACT_ATOMS: atom_id res chain seq x y z
N MET A 1 21.37 -13.64 -5.58
CA MET A 1 20.52 -12.44 -5.69
C MET A 1 19.15 -12.92 -6.13
N PHE A 2 18.20 -13.06 -5.19
CA PHE A 2 16.86 -13.58 -5.51
C PHE A 2 15.97 -12.43 -5.96
N SER A 3 15.75 -12.32 -7.27
CA SER A 3 14.70 -11.48 -7.87
C SER A 3 13.37 -12.21 -7.66
N MET A 4 12.51 -11.68 -6.80
CA MET A 4 11.15 -12.19 -6.62
C MET A 4 10.24 -11.39 -7.57
N LYS A 5 9.94 -11.98 -8.73
CA LYS A 5 8.92 -11.45 -9.64
C LYS A 5 7.55 -11.73 -9.04
N ALA A 6 6.93 -10.72 -8.45
CA ALA A 6 5.55 -10.82 -8.01
C ALA A 6 4.65 -10.26 -9.11
N VAL A 7 3.74 -11.09 -9.61
CA VAL A 7 2.52 -10.62 -10.27
C VAL A 7 1.50 -10.55 -9.15
N VAL A 8 0.80 -9.41 -9.00
CA VAL A 8 -0.33 -9.30 -8.06
C VAL A 8 -1.64 -9.41 -8.86
N PRO A 9 -2.05 -10.64 -9.25
CA PRO A 9 -3.28 -10.83 -9.99
C PRO A 9 -4.47 -10.38 -9.14
N GLY A 10 -5.36 -9.58 -9.74
CA GLY A 10 -6.59 -9.09 -9.10
C GLY A 10 -6.57 -7.63 -8.66
N VAL A 11 -5.39 -7.00 -8.50
CA VAL A 11 -5.26 -5.63 -7.94
C VAL A 11 -4.67 -4.62 -8.94
N SER A 12 -3.61 -4.99 -9.67
CA SER A 12 -3.09 -4.21 -10.80
C SER A 12 -2.30 -5.09 -11.77
N ALA A 13 -2.30 -4.75 -13.07
CA ALA A 13 -1.57 -5.52 -14.09
C ALA A 13 -0.07 -5.15 -14.21
N ILE A 14 0.55 -4.72 -13.10
CA ILE A 14 1.97 -4.38 -13.00
C ILE A 14 2.77 -5.60 -12.54
N ILE A 15 3.91 -5.83 -13.18
CA ILE A 15 4.91 -6.80 -12.74
C ILE A 15 5.94 -6.05 -11.90
N VAL A 16 6.23 -6.56 -10.71
CA VAL A 16 7.20 -5.92 -9.80
C VAL A 16 8.37 -6.83 -9.46
N ASP A 17 9.51 -6.23 -9.11
CA ASP A 17 10.73 -6.88 -8.62
C ASP A 17 11.31 -6.10 -7.42
N ASN A 18 12.41 -6.59 -6.86
CA ASN A 18 13.11 -6.04 -5.69
C ASN A 18 12.16 -5.79 -4.52
N VAL A 19 11.27 -6.78 -4.29
CA VAL A 19 10.24 -6.75 -3.26
C VAL A 19 10.91 -6.89 -1.89
N ARG A 20 10.77 -5.88 -1.04
CA ARG A 20 11.29 -5.90 0.34
C ARG A 20 10.21 -5.50 1.34
N LYS A 21 10.13 -6.23 2.46
CA LYS A 21 9.25 -5.87 3.57
C LYS A 21 9.72 -4.56 4.20
N ILE A 22 8.81 -3.60 4.35
CA ILE A 22 9.09 -2.30 4.98
C ILE A 22 8.63 -2.33 6.43
N GLU A 23 7.36 -2.65 6.67
CA GLU A 23 6.72 -2.49 7.97
C GLU A 23 5.61 -3.50 8.21
N LYS A 24 5.51 -3.98 9.45
CA LYS A 24 4.34 -4.74 9.93
C LYS A 24 3.57 -3.87 10.91
N ILE A 25 2.29 -3.68 10.64
CA ILE A 25 1.41 -2.83 11.43
C ILE A 25 0.31 -3.71 12.01
N ASP A 26 0.13 -3.61 13.32
CA ASP A 26 -1.02 -4.16 14.01
C ASP A 26 -2.11 -3.09 14.07
N LEU A 27 -3.24 -3.33 13.38
CA LEU A 27 -4.38 -2.43 13.35
C LEU A 27 -5.57 -3.10 14.03
N ILE A 28 -5.90 -2.63 15.24
CA ILE A 28 -7.07 -3.06 15.98
C ILE A 28 -8.14 -1.99 15.86
N ILE A 29 -9.30 -2.37 15.31
CA ILE A 29 -10.48 -1.51 15.24
C ILE A 29 -11.38 -1.86 16.41
N TYR A 30 -11.76 -0.85 17.18
CA TYR A 30 -12.62 -0.98 18.36
C TYR A 30 -14.02 -0.44 18.08
N ASN A 31 -15.04 -1.07 18.66
CA ASN A 31 -16.39 -0.55 18.81
C ASN A 31 -16.71 -0.51 20.31
N ASN A 32 -17.05 0.66 20.86
CA ASN A 32 -17.33 0.83 22.30
C ASN A 32 -16.27 0.20 23.23
N LYS A 33 -14.97 0.41 22.92
CA LYS A 33 -13.80 -0.16 23.62
C LYS A 33 -13.63 -1.68 23.49
N GLN A 34 -14.50 -2.39 22.76
CA GLN A 34 -14.32 -3.79 22.43
C GLN A 34 -13.64 -3.94 21.07
N PRO A 35 -12.58 -4.75 20.94
CA PRO A 35 -11.95 -4.98 19.64
C PRO A 35 -12.92 -5.77 18.76
N VAL A 36 -13.25 -5.22 17.59
CA VAL A 36 -14.15 -5.88 16.61
C VAL A 36 -13.37 -6.46 15.43
N TYR A 37 -12.25 -5.84 15.08
CA TYR A 37 -11.37 -6.34 14.03
C TYR A 37 -9.91 -6.21 14.45
N HIS A 38 -9.13 -7.22 14.08
CA HIS A 38 -7.68 -7.23 14.25
C HIS A 38 -7.05 -7.56 12.90
N PHE A 39 -6.38 -6.57 12.32
CA PHE A 39 -5.68 -6.71 11.05
C PHE A 39 -4.18 -6.66 11.26
N ILE A 40 -3.46 -7.57 10.62
CA ILE A 40 -2.01 -7.46 10.45
C ILE A 40 -1.75 -6.98 9.03
N ILE A 41 -1.29 -5.74 8.90
CA ILE A 41 -0.97 -5.12 7.62
C ILE A 41 0.54 -5.21 7.41
N ILE A 42 0.97 -5.90 6.36
CA ILE A 42 2.38 -6.01 5.98
C ILE A 42 2.61 -5.20 4.72
N ASN A 43 3.49 -4.20 4.82
CA ASN A 43 3.84 -3.32 3.72
C ASN A 43 5.11 -3.81 3.02
N TYR A 44 5.08 -3.86 1.69
CA TYR A 44 6.23 -4.19 0.85
C TYR A 44 6.56 -3.01 -0.06
N LEU A 45 7.85 -2.69 -0.19
CA LEU A 45 8.35 -1.85 -1.28
C LEU A 45 8.63 -2.76 -2.46
N ALA A 46 8.15 -2.39 -3.63
CA ALA A 46 8.42 -3.11 -4.86
C ALA A 46 8.65 -2.12 -6.00
N TYR A 47 9.43 -2.51 -7.00
CA TYR A 47 9.78 -1.68 -8.14
C TYR A 47 9.08 -2.23 -9.39
N PRO A 48 8.34 -1.41 -10.14
CA PRO A 48 7.70 -1.86 -11.38
C PRO A 48 8.76 -2.18 -12.43
N VAL A 49 8.69 -3.36 -13.03
CA VAL A 49 9.61 -3.83 -14.08
C VAL A 49 8.90 -4.18 -15.39
N GLY A 50 7.56 -4.08 -15.41
CA GLY A 50 6.77 -4.32 -16.61
C GLY A 50 5.27 -4.31 -16.35
N GLY A 51 4.51 -4.72 -17.36
CA GLY A 51 3.05 -4.67 -17.34
C GLY A 51 2.50 -3.29 -17.67
N LYS A 52 1.18 -3.12 -17.51
CA LYS A 52 0.48 -1.84 -17.70
C LYS A 52 -0.37 -1.58 -16.47
N LEU A 53 -0.32 -0.36 -15.94
CA LEU A 53 -1.19 0.04 -14.83
C LEU A 53 -2.65 -0.07 -15.27
N LYS A 54 -3.43 -0.85 -14.53
CA LYS A 54 -4.87 -1.06 -14.73
C LYS A 54 -5.48 -1.37 -13.37
N ALA A 55 -6.69 -0.87 -13.13
CA ALA A 55 -7.47 -1.22 -11.95
C ALA A 55 -7.72 -2.73 -11.87
N GLY A 56 -7.66 -3.26 -10.66
CA GLY A 56 -8.06 -4.61 -10.29
C GLY A 56 -9.57 -4.82 -10.40
N SER A 57 -10.03 -6.05 -10.16
CA SER A 57 -11.47 -6.34 -10.11
C SER A 57 -12.16 -5.76 -8.87
N ASP A 58 -11.38 -5.44 -7.85
CA ASP A 58 -11.80 -4.89 -6.55
C ASP A 58 -11.61 -3.36 -6.47
N ALA A 59 -11.14 -2.72 -7.54
CA ALA A 59 -10.86 -1.29 -7.60
C ALA A 59 -11.54 -0.64 -8.81
N SER A 60 -12.07 0.57 -8.61
CA SER A 60 -12.69 1.34 -9.70
C SER A 60 -11.66 2.05 -10.60
N ASP A 61 -10.47 2.36 -10.08
CA ASP A 61 -9.41 3.07 -10.80
C ASP A 61 -8.01 2.70 -10.25
N ALA A 62 -6.97 2.95 -11.04
CA ALA A 62 -5.58 2.84 -10.62
C ALA A 62 -4.71 3.91 -11.28
N LYS A 63 -4.01 4.71 -10.46
CA LYS A 63 -3.21 5.85 -10.91
C LYS A 63 -1.82 5.85 -10.26
N TRP A 64 -0.80 6.24 -11.02
CA TRP A 64 0.48 6.67 -10.45
C TRP A 64 0.31 8.02 -9.78
N MET A 65 0.70 8.12 -8.51
CA MET A 65 0.58 9.34 -7.73
C MET A 65 1.94 9.80 -7.23
N SER A 66 2.15 11.11 -7.25
CA SER A 66 3.27 11.75 -6.58
C SER A 66 3.10 11.70 -5.05
N ILE A 67 4.20 11.80 -4.33
CA ILE A 67 4.19 11.86 -2.86
C ILE A 67 3.37 13.06 -2.34
N LYS A 68 3.37 14.19 -3.07
CA LYS A 68 2.55 15.36 -2.73
C LYS A 68 1.06 15.04 -2.81
N GLU A 69 0.59 14.43 -3.90
CA GLU A 69 -0.82 14.04 -4.04
C GLU A 69 -1.24 13.07 -2.92
N ILE A 70 -0.36 12.12 -2.56
CA ILE A 70 -0.63 11.20 -1.45
C ILE A 70 -0.75 11.94 -0.10
N LYS A 71 0.17 12.88 0.19
CA LYS A 71 0.08 13.72 1.40
C LYS A 71 -1.24 14.50 1.45
N ASP A 72 -1.65 15.07 0.33
CA ASP A 72 -2.89 15.84 0.23
C ASP A 72 -4.12 14.97 0.50
N LEU A 73 -4.17 13.75 -0.03
CA LEU A 73 -5.26 12.80 0.25
C LEU A 73 -5.34 12.43 1.73
N ILE A 74 -4.19 12.16 2.37
CA ILE A 74 -4.14 11.82 3.79
C ILE A 74 -4.61 13.02 4.64
N ASN A 75 -4.18 14.23 4.31
CA ASN A 75 -4.57 15.46 5.02
C ASN A 75 -6.08 15.75 4.89
N LYS A 76 -6.66 15.47 3.72
CA LYS A 76 -8.10 15.56 3.46
C LYS A 76 -8.91 14.40 4.06
N ASN A 77 -8.27 13.47 4.78
CA ASN A 77 -8.87 12.22 5.28
C ASN A 77 -9.50 11.34 4.18
N MET A 78 -9.05 11.48 2.93
CA MET A 78 -9.49 10.66 1.79
C MET A 78 -8.62 9.41 1.60
N ALA A 79 -7.54 9.28 2.35
CA ALA A 79 -6.71 8.08 2.41
C ALA A 79 -6.52 7.64 3.87
N PRO A 80 -6.39 6.32 4.14
CA PRO A 80 -6.16 5.82 5.49
C PRO A 80 -4.90 6.43 6.12
N LYS A 81 -5.04 7.01 7.32
CA LYS A 81 -3.93 7.63 8.06
C LYS A 81 -2.78 6.67 8.34
N ILE A 82 -3.05 5.37 8.35
CA ILE A 82 -2.07 4.31 8.57
C ILE A 82 -0.94 4.30 7.53
N LEU A 83 -1.21 4.82 6.32
CA LEU A 83 -0.20 4.97 5.25
C LEU A 83 0.96 5.88 5.66
N LYS A 84 0.79 6.76 6.66
CA LYS A 84 1.89 7.60 7.14
C LYS A 84 3.05 6.79 7.71
N ILE A 85 2.79 5.61 8.27
CA ILE A 85 3.81 4.78 8.92
C ILE A 85 4.86 4.28 7.91
N PRO A 86 4.51 3.52 6.85
CA PRO A 86 5.50 3.05 5.88
C PRO A 86 6.14 4.21 5.11
N LEU A 87 5.41 5.28 4.82
CA LEU A 87 5.94 6.44 4.10
C LEU A 87 7.02 7.18 4.89
N ARG A 88 6.85 7.35 6.21
CA ARG A 88 7.89 7.92 7.09
C ARG A 88 9.11 7.01 7.18
N LYS A 89 8.91 5.69 7.24
CA LYS A 89 10.01 4.72 7.26
C LYS A 89 10.85 4.73 5.97
N LEU A 90 10.26 5.17 4.86
CA LEU A 90 10.95 5.39 3.59
C LEU A 90 11.48 6.83 3.42
N ASN A 91 11.36 7.70 4.43
CA ASN A 91 11.72 9.11 4.38
C ASN A 91 11.02 9.90 3.24
N LEU A 92 9.80 9.52 2.90
CA LEU A 92 9.02 10.18 1.84
C LEU A 92 8.13 11.32 2.39
N ILE A 93 7.73 11.25 3.66
CA ILE A 93 6.83 12.23 4.27
C ILE A 93 7.28 12.73 5.63
#